data_AF-A0A2K3KK95-F1
#
_entry.id   AF-A0A2K3KK95-F1
#
_cell.length_a   1.000
_cell.length_b   1.000
_cell.length_c   1.000
_cell.angle_alpha   90.00
_cell.angle_beta   90.00
_cell.angle_gamma   90.00
#
_symmetry.space_group_name_H-M   'P 1'
#
loop_
_entity.id
_entity.type
_entity.pdbx_description
1 polymer ?
#
loop_
_entity_poly.entity_id
_entity_poly.type
_entity_poly.pdbx_seq_one_letter_code
_entity_poly.pdbx_strand_id
1 'polypeptide(L)'
;SVTQLHDGSALFVTVAKYVSPALHDIDQVGITPDVQCTTEMLNSPKEISTKDKTSISSLEADSCIMVAEHELDMKESKGTVS
;
A
#
# COMPACT_ATOMS: atom_id res chain seq x y z
N SER A 1 12.46 4.49 15.82
CA SER A 1 12.39 5.33 17.03
C SER A 1 13.70 6.08 17.17
N VAL A 2 13.66 7.32 17.68
CA VAL A 2 14.87 8.12 17.90
C VAL A 2 14.95 8.44 19.38
N THR A 3 16.09 8.14 19.99
CA THR A 3 16.37 8.45 21.40
C THR A 3 17.63 9.30 21.45
N GLN A 4 17.49 10.57 21.85
CA GLN A 4 18.63 11.47 22.01
C GLN A 4 19.39 11.15 23.29
N LEU A 5 20.72 11.16 23.22
CA LEU A 5 21.61 10.94 24.35
C LEU A 5 22.07 12.29 24.94
N HIS A 6 22.55 12.25 26.18
CA HIS A 6 22.92 13.44 26.95
C HIS A 6 24.11 14.23 26.37
N ASP A 7 24.92 13.60 25.51
CA ASP A 7 26.05 14.24 24.80
C ASP A 7 25.63 14.89 23.47
N GLY A 8 24.34 14.91 23.16
CA GLY A 8 23.78 15.47 21.93
C GLY A 8 23.75 14.50 20.75
N SER A 9 24.27 13.27 20.90
CA SER A 9 24.13 12.20 19.90
C SER A 9 22.74 11.56 19.93
N ALA A 10 22.44 10.65 19.00
CA ALA A 10 21.15 9.99 18.91
C ALA A 10 21.27 8.50 18.60
N LEU A 11 20.45 7.69 19.27
CA LEU A 11 20.26 6.27 19.02
C LEU A 11 19.04 6.06 18.12
N PHE A 12 19.27 5.47 16.96
CA PHE A 12 18.22 5.03 16.05
C PHE A 12 17.97 3.55 16.28
N VAL A 13 16.80 3.23 16.84
CA VAL A 13 16.43 1.86 17.18
C VAL A 13 15.04 1.52 16.66
N THR A 14 14.93 0.30 16.12
CA THR A 14 13.67 -0.32 15.73
C THR A 14 13.08 -0.98 16.97
N VAL A 15 11.96 -0.45 17.47
CA VAL A 15 11.33 -0.90 18.73
C VAL A 15 10.16 -1.84 18.52
N ALA A 16 9.72 -1.98 17.28
CA ALA A 16 8.57 -2.76 16.89
C ALA A 16 8.79 -3.32 15.50
N LYS A 17 8.01 -4.36 15.19
CA LYS A 17 8.08 -5.11 13.96
C LYS A 17 6.68 -5.32 13.44
N TYR A 18 6.52 -5.20 12.14
CA TYR A 18 5.25 -5.49 11.50
C TYR A 18 5.10 -6.99 11.29
N VAL A 19 3.90 -7.49 11.62
CA VAL A 19 3.48 -8.86 11.35
C VAL A 19 2.12 -8.82 10.66
N SER A 20 1.91 -9.69 9.67
CA SER A 20 0.60 -9.83 9.04
C SER A 20 -0.41 -10.45 10.01
N PRO A 21 -1.72 -10.40 9.72
CA PRO A 21 -2.73 -11.11 10.51
C PRO A 21 -2.49 -12.63 10.64
N ALA A 22 -1.74 -13.22 9.71
CA ALA A 22 -1.33 -14.63 9.74
C ALA A 22 -0.03 -14.87 10.55
N LEU A 23 0.43 -13.88 11.31
CA LEU A 23 1.69 -13.89 12.07
C LEU A 23 2.95 -14.05 11.20
N HIS A 24 2.88 -13.58 9.95
CA HIS A 24 4.03 -13.52 9.04
C HIS A 24 4.84 -12.25 9.31
N ASP A 25 6.13 -12.43 9.57
CA ASP A 25 7.10 -11.33 9.62
C ASP A 25 7.20 -10.63 8.26
N ILE A 26 7.26 -9.29 8.25
CA ILE A 26 7.43 -8.52 7.02
C ILE A 26 8.88 -8.06 6.79
N ASP A 27 9.64 -7.82 7.86
CA ASP A 27 10.98 -7.21 7.73
C ASP A 27 11.93 -8.16 6.96
N GLN A 28 12.59 -7.62 5.94
CA GLN A 28 13.52 -8.31 5.03
C GLN A 28 12.97 -9.48 4.20
N VAL A 29 11.80 -10.03 4.50
CA VAL A 29 11.16 -11.12 3.73
C VAL A 29 10.07 -10.63 2.78
N GLY A 30 9.38 -9.54 3.13
CA GLY A 30 8.29 -8.98 2.35
C GLY A 30 7.01 -9.81 2.37
N ILE A 31 6.06 -9.47 1.48
CA ILE A 31 4.81 -10.20 1.25
C ILE A 31 4.85 -10.79 -0.16
N THR A 32 4.68 -12.10 -0.27
CA THR A 32 4.60 -12.79 -1.55
C THR A 32 3.22 -12.53 -2.18
N PRO A 33 3.15 -12.05 -3.45
CA PRO A 33 1.87 -11.89 -4.13
C PRO A 33 1.29 -13.26 -4.47
N ASP A 34 -0.05 -13.37 -4.43
CA ASP A 34 -0.73 -14.60 -4.84
C ASP A 34 -0.52 -14.91 -6.33
N VAL A 35 -0.41 -13.85 -7.15
CA VAL A 35 -0.15 -13.93 -8.58
C VAL A 35 1.01 -13.01 -8.95
N GLN A 36 2.06 -13.59 -9.52
CA GLN A 36 3.20 -12.84 -10.02
C GLN A 36 2.86 -12.22 -11.38
N CYS A 37 2.67 -10.92 -11.41
CA CYS A 37 2.51 -10.15 -12.65
C CYS A 37 3.84 -9.49 -13.02
N THR A 38 4.12 -9.36 -14.32
CA THR A 38 5.20 -8.51 -14.82
C THR A 38 4.63 -7.17 -15.28
N THR A 39 5.46 -6.13 -15.28
CA THR A 39 5.05 -4.80 -15.76
C THR A 39 4.65 -4.81 -17.23
N GLU A 40 5.20 -5.73 -18.03
CA GLU A 40 4.83 -5.95 -19.43
C GLU A 40 3.37 -6.41 -19.58
N MET A 41 2.87 -7.24 -18.66
CA MET A 41 1.46 -7.69 -18.65
C MET A 41 0.49 -6.56 -18.27
N LEU A 42 0.97 -5.54 -17.55
CA LEU A 42 0.19 -4.36 -17.18
C LEU A 42 0.26 -3.27 -18.25
N ASN A 43 1.39 -3.16 -18.95
CA ASN A 43 1.65 -2.17 -19.99
C ASN A 43 1.25 -2.64 -21.39
N SER A 44 0.93 -3.92 -21.58
CA SER A 44 0.27 -4.37 -22.80
C SER A 44 -1.07 -3.64 -22.88
N PRO A 45 -1.34 -2.87 -23.95
CA PRO A 45 -2.71 -2.49 -24.25
C PRO A 45 -3.45 -3.81 -24.27
N LYS A 46 -4.35 -4.04 -23.30
CA LYS A 46 -5.28 -5.16 -23.41
C LYS A 46 -5.80 -5.08 -24.83
N GLU A 47 -5.51 -6.08 -25.66
CA GLU A 47 -6.31 -6.37 -26.84
C GLU A 47 -7.71 -6.66 -26.28
N ILE A 48 -8.42 -5.58 -25.96
CA ILE A 48 -9.84 -5.56 -25.72
C ILE A 48 -10.38 -5.92 -27.08
N SER A 49 -10.59 -7.22 -27.25
CA SER A 49 -11.56 -7.76 -28.19
C SER A 49 -12.84 -6.92 -28.04
N THR A 50 -12.94 -5.95 -28.95
CA THR A 50 -14.13 -5.25 -29.43
C THR A 50 -15.18 -4.81 -28.42
N LYS A 51 -15.34 -3.46 -28.32
CA LYS A 51 -16.48 -2.71 -27.73
C LYS A 51 -16.57 -2.84 -26.20
N ASP A 52 -16.35 -1.81 -25.40
CA ASP A 52 -17.07 -0.53 -25.42
C ASP A 52 -16.24 0.64 -24.88
N LYS A 53 -16.54 1.81 -25.45
CA LYS A 53 -15.99 3.11 -25.06
C LYS A 53 -16.63 3.57 -23.75
N THR A 54 -15.98 3.31 -22.62
CA THR A 54 -16.01 4.05 -21.33
C THR A 54 -15.29 3.20 -20.29
N SER A 55 -13.97 3.07 -20.41
CA SER A 55 -13.20 2.22 -19.52
C SER A 55 -12.68 3.06 -18.36
N ILE A 56 -13.50 3.21 -17.30
CA ILE A 56 -12.93 3.31 -15.94
C ILE A 56 -12.04 2.07 -15.82
N SER A 57 -10.79 2.21 -15.37
CA SER A 57 -9.92 1.04 -15.27
C SER A 57 -10.62 0.01 -14.38
N SER A 58 -10.54 -1.28 -14.75
CA SER A 58 -11.19 -2.35 -13.98
C SER A 58 -10.79 -2.35 -12.50
N LEU A 59 -9.67 -1.70 -12.16
CA LEU A 59 -9.14 -1.56 -10.81
C LEU A 59 -9.80 -0.40 -10.06
N GLU A 60 -10.04 0.76 -10.69
CA GLU A 60 -10.76 1.88 -10.09
C GLU A 60 -12.24 1.55 -9.79
N ALA A 61 -12.80 0.54 -10.47
CA ALA A 61 -14.14 0.02 -10.20
C ALA A 61 -14.16 -1.11 -9.16
N ASP A 62 -13.02 -1.52 -8.62
CA ASP A 62 -12.95 -2.59 -7.62
C ASP A 62 -13.56 -2.11 -6.28
N SER A 63 -14.47 -2.91 -5.74
CA SER A 63 -15.17 -2.58 -4.49
C SER A 63 -14.22 -2.40 -3.31
N CYS A 64 -13.11 -3.14 -3.27
CA CYS A 64 -12.12 -3.03 -2.20
C CYS A 64 -11.32 -1.73 -2.32
N ILE A 65 -11.04 -1.29 -3.54
CA ILE A 65 -10.31 -0.04 -3.81
C ILE A 65 -11.17 1.17 -3.43
N MET A 66 -12.43 1.20 -3.88
CA MET A 66 -13.38 2.28 -3.54
C MET A 66 -13.57 2.45 -2.02
N VAL A 67 -13.63 1.34 -1.28
CA VAL A 67 -13.73 1.37 0.19
C VAL A 67 -12.43 1.87 0.80
N ALA A 68 -11.27 1.39 0.33
CA ALA A 68 -9.98 1.83 0.85
C ALA A 68 -9.77 3.35 0.66
N GLU A 69 -10.09 3.89 -0.51
CA GLU A 69 -9.97 5.34 -0.78
C GLU A 69 -10.89 6.16 0.14
N HIS A 70 -12.14 5.75 0.28
CA HIS A 70 -13.08 6.42 1.20
C HIS A 70 -12.57 6.46 2.65
N GLU A 71 -12.00 5.35 3.13
CA GLU A 71 -11.44 5.23 4.48
C GLU A 71 -10.15 6.06 4.68
N LEU A 72 -9.40 6.34 3.61
CA LEU A 72 -8.24 7.22 3.63
C LEU A 72 -8.65 8.69 3.63
N ASP A 73 -9.59 9.09 2.79
CA ASP A 73 -10.11 10.47 2.72
C ASP A 73 -10.67 10.92 4.06
N MET A 74 -11.39 10.05 4.76
CA MET A 74 -11.94 10.35 6.09
C MET A 74 -10.85 10.46 7.17
N LYS A 75 -9.70 9.78 7.00
CA LYS A 75 -8.55 9.92 7.91
C LYS A 75 -7.80 11.22 7.64
N GLU A 76 -7.62 11.59 6.37
CA GLU A 76 -6.97 12.84 5.99
C GLU A 76 -7.81 14.05 6.42
N SER A 77 -9.14 13.96 6.29
CA SER A 77 -10.08 14.97 6.79
C SER A 77 -10.07 15.12 8.33
N LYS A 78 -9.67 14.08 9.06
CA LYS A 78 -9.44 14.13 10.52
C LYS A 78 -8.02 14.60 10.90
N GLY A 79 -7.14 14.83 9.91
CA GLY A 79 -5.76 15.28 10.06
C GLY A 79 -5.60 16.81 10.06
N THR A 80 -6.32 17.50 10.95
CA THR A 80 -5.81 18.77 11.51
C THR A 80 -6.07 18.71 13.00
N VAL A 81 -5.09 18.17 13.72
CA VAL A 81 -4.90 18.43 15.14
C VAL A 81 -3.43 18.84 15.30
N SER A 82 -3.27 19.94 16.03
CA SER A 82 -2.12 20.83 16.19
C SER A 82 -0.76 20.19 16.45
#